data_AF-A0A224Z3F1-F1
#
_entry.id   AF-A0A224Z3F1-F1
#
_cell.length_a   1.000
_cell.length_b   1.000
_cell.length_c   1.000
_cell.angle_alpha   90.00
_cell.angle_beta   90.00
_cell.angle_gamma   90.00
#
_symmetry.space_group_name_H-M   'P 1'
#
loop_
_entity.id
_entity.type
_entity.pdbx_description
1 polymer ?
#
loop_
_entity_poly.entity_id
_entity_poly.type
_entity_poly.pdbx_seq_one_letter_code
_entity_poly.pdbx_strand_id
1 'polypeptide(L)'
;MQRVASKFGRFSALFRERPLVANMVTYPTLYVAAEFTQQTVLMSLDESRRKLGYDWKIMLRYMVFATTVSAPFLNYWYRYLDRVIPSRGTKEAIQKALTDQAVSSSIILAVFYPAMSAMEGKEDIFAELKAKFVPTYKLSCCFWIPAQCINFFLVPPHLRVVTVGICSFAWVNILCIMKRMTVKAREEDA
;
A
#
# COMPACT_ATOMS: atom_id res chain seq x y z
N MET A 1 24.87 -18.93 -6.87
CA MET A 1 24.33 -18.48 -5.56
C MET A 1 25.06 -17.25 -5.00
N GLN A 2 26.40 -17.16 -5.06
CA GLN A 2 27.18 -16.01 -4.52
C GLN A 2 26.79 -14.62 -5.08
N ARG A 3 26.47 -14.49 -6.38
CA ARG A 3 26.05 -13.21 -6.98
C ARG A 3 24.69 -12.71 -6.48
N VAL A 4 23.76 -13.62 -6.17
CA VAL A 4 22.44 -13.27 -5.63
C VAL A 4 22.58 -12.84 -4.16
N ALA A 5 23.39 -13.58 -3.40
CA ALA A 5 23.71 -13.22 -2.02
C ALA A 5 24.40 -11.84 -1.92
N SER A 6 25.33 -11.52 -2.84
CA SER A 6 26.00 -10.21 -2.84
C SER A 6 25.06 -9.05 -3.23
N LYS A 7 24.15 -9.26 -4.19
CA LYS A 7 23.10 -8.28 -4.51
C LYS A 7 22.14 -8.06 -3.35
N PHE A 8 21.73 -9.12 -2.67
CA PHE A 8 20.86 -9.04 -1.49
C PHE A 8 21.56 -8.32 -0.32
N GLY A 9 22.85 -8.61 -0.10
CA GLY A 9 23.66 -7.92 0.90
C GLY A 9 23.78 -6.42 0.64
N ARG A 10 24.04 -6.01 -0.62
CA ARG A 10 24.09 -4.59 -1.03
C ARG A 10 22.74 -3.89 -0.91
N PHE A 11 21.65 -4.60 -1.25
CA PHE A 11 20.29 -4.09 -1.09
C PHE A 11 19.97 -3.86 0.40
N SER A 12 20.20 -4.87 1.25
CA SER A 12 19.98 -4.75 2.70
C SER A 12 20.87 -3.66 3.34
N ALA A 13 22.11 -3.49 2.89
CA ALA A 13 23.00 -2.42 3.34
C ALA A 13 22.42 -1.02 3.06
N LEU A 14 21.86 -0.78 1.87
CA LEU A 14 21.23 0.49 1.52
C LEU A 14 20.04 0.83 2.46
N PHE A 15 19.21 -0.15 2.80
CA PHE A 15 18.11 0.05 3.75
C PHE A 15 18.58 0.30 5.18
N ARG A 16 19.79 -0.17 5.53
CA ARG A 16 20.38 0.07 6.85
C ARG A 16 21.03 1.46 6.93
N GLU A 17 21.76 1.86 5.90
CA GLU A 17 22.51 3.13 5.86
C GLU A 17 21.63 4.33 5.52
N ARG A 18 20.69 4.17 4.57
CA ARG A 18 19.81 5.24 4.08
C ARG A 18 18.36 4.76 3.98
N PRO A 19 17.72 4.39 5.11
CA PRO A 19 16.38 3.79 5.13
C PRO A 19 15.32 4.65 4.46
N LEU A 20 15.35 5.97 4.68
CA LEU A 20 14.36 6.88 4.08
C LEU A 20 14.43 6.88 2.56
N VAL A 21 15.63 7.05 2.00
CA VAL A 21 15.84 7.06 0.54
C VAL A 21 15.48 5.71 -0.08
N ALA A 22 15.90 4.61 0.55
CA ALA A 22 15.57 3.27 0.09
C ALA A 22 14.05 3.05 0.04
N ASN A 23 13.33 3.49 1.07
CA ASN A 23 11.88 3.41 1.15
C ASN A 23 11.19 4.31 0.11
N MET A 24 11.65 5.55 -0.06
CA MET A 24 11.11 6.49 -1.05
C MET A 24 11.34 6.06 -2.51
N VAL A 25 12.26 5.14 -2.77
CA VAL A 25 12.44 4.55 -4.11
C VAL A 25 11.63 3.27 -4.26
N THR A 26 11.78 2.34 -3.31
CA THR A 26 11.23 0.98 -3.47
C THR A 26 9.72 0.91 -3.25
N TYR A 27 9.19 1.61 -2.25
CA TYR A 27 7.76 1.58 -1.95
C TYR A 27 6.91 2.16 -3.09
N PRO A 28 7.21 3.35 -3.65
CA PRO A 28 6.45 3.89 -4.79
C PRO A 28 6.58 3.03 -6.04
N THR A 29 7.76 2.44 -6.29
CA THR A 29 7.96 1.54 -7.44
C THR A 29 7.04 0.33 -7.38
N LEU A 30 6.93 -0.32 -6.21
CA LEU A 30 6.04 -1.45 -6.01
C LEU A 30 4.56 -1.06 -6.12
N TYR A 31 4.21 0.12 -5.60
CA TYR A 31 2.85 0.64 -5.66
C TYR A 31 2.40 0.96 -7.09
N VAL A 32 3.28 1.60 -7.87
CA VAL A 32 3.04 1.91 -9.30
C VAL A 32 3.02 0.62 -10.13
N ALA A 33 3.88 -0.36 -9.84
CA ALA A 33 3.84 -1.65 -10.50
C ALA A 33 2.53 -2.40 -10.24
N ALA A 34 1.97 -2.26 -9.03
CA ALA A 34 0.67 -2.82 -8.67
C ALA A 34 -0.45 -2.20 -9.49
N GLU A 35 -0.47 -0.87 -9.57
CA GLU A 35 -1.45 -0.14 -10.39
C GLU A 35 -1.32 -0.48 -11.88
N PHE A 36 -0.08 -0.56 -12.40
CA PHE A 36 0.16 -0.96 -13.77
C PHE A 36 -0.43 -2.34 -14.06
N THR A 37 -0.12 -3.32 -13.20
CA THR A 37 -0.64 -4.70 -13.31
C THR A 37 -2.17 -4.71 -13.26
N GLN A 38 -2.77 -3.95 -12.33
CA GLN A 38 -4.21 -3.80 -12.22
C GLN A 38 -4.83 -3.27 -13.53
N GLN A 39 -4.26 -2.20 -14.10
CA GLN A 39 -4.74 -1.63 -15.36
C GLN A 39 -4.59 -2.60 -16.53
N THR A 40 -3.46 -3.30 -16.64
CA THR A 40 -3.25 -4.34 -17.67
C THR A 40 -4.32 -5.43 -17.57
N VAL A 41 -4.56 -5.93 -16.35
CA VAL A 41 -5.56 -6.99 -16.09
C VAL A 41 -6.99 -6.48 -16.36
N LEU A 42 -7.27 -5.20 -16.13
CA LEU A 42 -8.57 -4.60 -16.49
C LEU A 42 -8.73 -4.48 -18.01
N MET A 43 -7.69 -4.07 -18.74
CA MET A 43 -7.72 -3.96 -20.20
C MET A 43 -7.80 -5.31 -20.90
N SER A 44 -7.22 -6.37 -20.33
CA SER A 44 -7.32 -7.71 -20.92
C SER A 44 -8.74 -8.27 -20.85
N LEU A 45 -9.63 -7.66 -20.06
CA LEU A 45 -10.95 -8.21 -19.75
C LEU A 45 -12.11 -7.28 -20.10
N ASP A 46 -11.85 -5.98 -20.26
CA ASP A 46 -12.86 -5.00 -20.67
C ASP A 46 -12.36 -4.28 -21.93
N GLU A 47 -13.02 -4.54 -23.06
CA GLU A 47 -12.67 -3.95 -24.36
C GLU A 47 -12.79 -2.42 -24.35
N SER A 48 -13.72 -1.87 -23.54
CA SER A 48 -13.86 -0.41 -23.39
C SER A 48 -12.64 0.19 -22.69
N ARG A 49 -12.10 -0.50 -21.67
CA ARG A 49 -10.86 -0.11 -20.98
C ARG A 49 -9.65 -0.27 -21.88
N ARG A 50 -9.62 -1.30 -22.72
CA ARG A 50 -8.57 -1.50 -23.71
C ARG A 50 -8.49 -0.35 -24.71
N LYS A 51 -9.65 0.19 -25.15
CA LYS A 51 -9.72 1.36 -26.04
C LYS A 51 -9.24 2.65 -25.37
N LEU A 52 -9.46 2.79 -24.06
CA LEU A 52 -9.00 3.94 -23.26
C LEU A 52 -7.48 3.93 -23.02
N GLY A 53 -6.87 2.74 -22.96
CA GLY A 53 -5.44 2.59 -22.69
C GLY A 53 -5.07 2.86 -21.22
N TYR A 54 -3.75 2.96 -20.96
CA TYR A 54 -3.23 3.18 -19.59
C TYR A 54 -3.52 4.60 -19.12
N ASP A 55 -4.03 4.70 -17.90
CA ASP A 55 -4.14 5.98 -17.19
C ASP A 55 -2.78 6.29 -16.55
N TRP A 56 -1.94 6.98 -17.31
CA TRP A 56 -0.63 7.43 -16.81
C TRP A 56 -0.76 8.53 -15.75
N LYS A 57 -1.86 9.29 -15.75
CA LYS A 57 -2.07 10.39 -14.80
C LYS A 57 -2.32 9.83 -13.41
N ILE A 58 -3.16 8.81 -13.26
CA ILE A 58 -3.38 8.16 -11.96
C ILE A 58 -2.09 7.49 -11.44
N MET A 59 -1.31 6.84 -12.32
CA MET A 59 -0.01 6.27 -11.93
C MET A 59 0.97 7.32 -11.43
N LEU A 60 1.06 8.47 -12.11
CA LEU A 60 1.89 9.60 -11.67
C LEU A 60 1.44 10.13 -10.31
N ARG A 61 0.14 10.30 -10.10
CA ARG A 61 -0.43 10.75 -8.81
C ARG A 61 -0.11 9.78 -7.68
N TYR A 62 -0.25 8.47 -7.92
CA TYR A 62 0.15 7.46 -6.94
C TYR A 62 1.64 7.47 -6.67
N MET A 63 2.48 7.64 -7.70
CA MET A 63 3.92 7.77 -7.52
C MET A 63 4.26 8.97 -6.64
N VAL A 64 3.67 10.14 -6.92
CA VAL A 64 3.88 11.37 -6.14
C VAL A 64 3.44 11.15 -4.69
N PHE A 65 2.22 10.64 -4.47
CA PHE A 65 1.69 10.40 -3.14
C PHE A 65 2.54 9.39 -2.35
N ALA A 66 2.85 8.25 -2.96
CA ALA A 66 3.63 7.20 -2.31
C ALA A 66 5.05 7.68 -1.96
N THR A 67 5.67 8.50 -2.81
CA THR A 67 7.04 9.00 -2.60
C THR A 67 7.09 10.09 -1.55
N THR A 68 6.16 11.04 -1.59
CA THR A 68 6.23 12.27 -0.78
C THR A 68 5.50 12.15 0.55
N VAL A 69 4.46 11.32 0.63
CA VAL A 69 3.62 11.18 1.83
C VAL A 69 3.81 9.80 2.46
N SER A 70 3.42 8.73 1.76
CA SER A 70 3.34 7.40 2.37
C SER A 70 4.70 6.85 2.81
N ALA A 71 5.70 6.84 1.93
CA ALA A 71 7.00 6.24 2.27
C ALA A 71 7.72 6.95 3.42
N PRO A 72 7.80 8.30 3.47
CA PRO A 72 8.34 9.00 4.63
C PRO A 72 7.52 8.75 5.89
N PHE A 73 6.18 8.85 5.81
CA PHE A 73 5.29 8.64 6.94
C PHE A 73 5.48 7.23 7.55
N LEU A 74 5.41 6.18 6.74
CA LEU A 74 5.57 4.79 7.19
C LEU A 74 6.97 4.55 7.79
N ASN A 75 8.02 5.13 7.19
CA ASN A 75 9.37 5.04 7.71
C ASN A 75 9.49 5.61 9.13
N TYR A 76 8.93 6.79 9.38
CA TYR A 76 8.97 7.39 10.72
C TYR A 76 8.01 6.71 11.69
N TRP A 77 6.82 6.32 11.22
CA TRP A 77 5.80 5.65 12.01
C TRP A 77 6.28 4.30 12.57
N TYR A 78 6.90 3.45 11.74
CA TYR A 78 7.41 2.16 12.23
C TYR A 78 8.57 2.32 13.20
N ARG A 79 9.43 3.33 13.01
CA ARG A 79 10.48 3.68 13.97
C ARG A 79 9.89 4.16 15.30
N TYR A 80 8.79 4.90 15.25
CA TYR A 80 8.07 5.34 16.44
C TYR A 80 7.44 4.15 17.18
N LEU A 81 6.72 3.28 16.47
CA LEU A 81 6.12 2.08 17.07
C LEU A 81 7.16 1.14 17.71
N ASP A 82 8.33 0.99 17.10
CA ASP A 82 9.41 0.20 17.69
C ASP A 82 10.01 0.82 18.94
N ARG A 83 9.96 2.15 19.11
CA ARG A 83 10.43 2.81 20.32
C ARG A 83 9.42 2.70 21.46
N VAL A 84 8.13 2.85 21.14
CA VAL A 84 7.04 2.79 22.14
C VAL A 84 6.73 1.35 22.55
N ILE A 85 6.88 0.40 21.63
CA ILE A 85 6.64 -1.03 21.86
C ILE A 85 7.92 -1.80 21.51
N PRO A 86 8.93 -1.84 22.39
CA PRO A 86 10.27 -2.33 22.05
C PRO A 86 10.39 -3.86 21.98
N SER A 87 9.51 -4.60 22.64
CA SER A 87 9.54 -6.08 22.66
C SER A 87 9.10 -6.67 21.31
N ARG A 88 9.60 -7.88 21.03
CA ARG A 88 9.44 -8.60 19.74
C ARG A 88 8.62 -9.89 19.88
N GLY A 89 7.86 -10.03 20.96
CA GLY A 89 6.95 -11.15 21.12
C GLY A 89 5.73 -11.06 20.21
N THR A 90 4.98 -12.17 20.15
CA THR A 90 3.74 -12.26 19.36
C THR A 90 2.70 -11.23 19.82
N LYS A 91 2.60 -11.00 21.15
CA LYS A 91 1.68 -10.02 21.72
C LYS A 91 1.97 -8.61 21.21
N GLU A 92 3.23 -8.23 21.18
CA GLU A 92 3.68 -6.91 20.74
C GLU A 92 3.52 -6.72 19.24
N ALA A 93 3.73 -7.77 18.45
CA ALA A 93 3.45 -7.73 17.02
C ALA A 93 1.95 -7.48 16.74
N ILE A 94 1.07 -8.15 17.49
CA ILE A 94 -0.39 -7.92 17.39
C ILE A 94 -0.74 -6.49 17.84
N GLN A 95 -0.20 -6.02 18.96
CA GLN A 95 -0.42 -4.65 19.44
C GLN A 95 0.04 -3.60 18.41
N LYS A 96 1.21 -3.79 17.80
CA LYS A 96 1.72 -2.91 16.73
C LYS A 96 0.83 -2.94 15.50
N ALA A 97 0.38 -4.12 15.07
CA ALA A 97 -0.49 -4.26 13.90
C ALA A 97 -1.86 -3.59 14.12
N LEU A 98 -2.48 -3.78 15.30
CA LEU A 98 -3.74 -3.12 15.64
C LEU A 98 -3.58 -1.61 15.76
N THR A 99 -2.48 -1.14 16.36
CA THR A 99 -2.18 0.29 16.47
C THR A 99 -1.92 0.92 15.10
N ASP A 100 -1.18 0.22 14.24
CA ASP A 100 -0.94 0.65 12.86
C ASP A 100 -2.24 0.74 12.07
N GLN A 101 -3.10 -0.27 12.16
CA GLN A 101 -4.40 -0.24 11.49
C GLN A 101 -5.29 0.90 12.03
N ALA A 102 -5.38 1.07 13.34
CA ALA A 102 -6.24 2.09 13.95
C ALA A 102 -5.78 3.52 13.63
N VAL A 103 -4.47 3.77 13.67
CA VAL A 103 -3.90 5.12 13.56
C VAL A 103 -3.35 5.39 12.17
N SER A 104 -2.35 4.63 11.75
CA SER A 104 -1.63 4.86 10.49
C SER A 104 -2.51 4.61 9.27
N SER A 105 -3.24 3.48 9.19
CA SER A 105 -4.15 3.23 8.06
C SER A 105 -5.26 4.27 7.98
N SER A 106 -5.83 4.70 9.12
CA SER A 106 -6.84 5.76 9.17
C SER A 106 -6.29 7.10 8.66
N ILE A 107 -5.10 7.50 9.10
CA ILE A 107 -4.44 8.74 8.67
C ILE A 107 -4.13 8.66 7.17
N ILE A 108 -3.52 7.58 6.70
CA ILE A 108 -3.18 7.41 5.28
C ILE A 108 -4.43 7.51 4.42
N LEU A 109 -5.53 6.83 4.77
CA LEU A 109 -6.77 6.92 4.00
C LEU A 109 -7.39 8.32 4.06
N ALA A 110 -7.39 8.97 5.22
CA ALA A 110 -7.90 10.32 5.41
C ALA A 110 -7.14 11.36 4.59
N VAL A 111 -5.84 11.14 4.34
CA VAL A 111 -5.00 12.02 3.52
C VAL A 111 -5.02 11.61 2.04
N PHE A 112 -5.07 10.31 1.75
CA PHE A 112 -5.03 9.77 0.39
C PHE A 112 -6.20 10.27 -0.46
N TYR A 113 -7.44 10.12 -0.01
CA TYR A 113 -8.60 10.50 -0.83
C TYR A 113 -8.63 12.00 -1.19
N PRO A 114 -8.42 12.93 -0.22
CA PRO A 114 -8.32 14.35 -0.55
C PRO A 114 -7.11 14.69 -1.41
N ALA A 115 -5.93 14.09 -1.16
CA ALA A 115 -4.74 14.35 -1.96
C ALA A 115 -4.93 13.91 -3.43
N MET A 116 -5.51 12.73 -3.65
CA MET A 116 -5.83 12.24 -4.99
C MET A 116 -6.86 13.13 -5.68
N SER A 117 -7.92 13.52 -4.96
CA SER A 117 -8.97 14.40 -5.49
C SER A 117 -8.46 15.80 -5.83
N ALA A 118 -7.54 16.33 -5.02
CA ALA A 118 -6.87 17.61 -5.28
C ALA A 118 -5.97 17.54 -6.53
N MET A 119 -5.17 16.47 -6.67
CA MET A 119 -4.36 16.24 -7.90
C MET A 119 -5.21 15.94 -9.14
N GLU A 120 -6.48 15.60 -8.96
CA GLU A 120 -7.49 15.46 -10.01
C GLU A 120 -8.17 16.78 -10.38
N GLY A 121 -8.02 17.82 -9.56
CA GLY A 121 -8.69 19.10 -9.76
C GLY A 121 -10.18 19.07 -9.43
N LYS A 122 -10.62 18.18 -8.53
CA LYS A 122 -12.01 18.10 -8.07
C LYS A 122 -12.36 19.30 -7.18
N GLU A 123 -13.57 19.82 -7.32
CA GLU A 123 -14.08 20.93 -6.51
C GLU A 123 -14.27 20.52 -5.03
N ASP A 124 -14.97 19.40 -4.77
CA ASP A 124 -15.06 18.80 -3.43
C ASP A 124 -14.04 17.67 -3.28
N ILE A 125 -12.88 18.01 -2.71
CA ILE A 125 -11.80 17.04 -2.46
C ILE A 125 -12.16 15.99 -1.39
N PHE A 126 -13.19 16.22 -0.56
CA PHE A 126 -13.59 15.31 0.51
C PHE A 126 -14.72 14.36 0.12
N ALA A 127 -15.37 14.58 -1.04
CA ALA A 127 -16.46 13.74 -1.51
C ALA A 127 -16.07 12.24 -1.55
N GLU A 128 -14.89 11.94 -2.11
CA GLU A 128 -14.39 10.57 -2.17
C GLU A 128 -14.09 9.97 -0.81
N LEU A 129 -13.51 10.77 0.10
CA LEU A 129 -13.23 10.33 1.46
C LEU A 129 -14.52 9.92 2.16
N LYS A 130 -15.54 10.77 2.14
CA LYS A 130 -16.84 10.50 2.77
C LYS A 130 -17.50 9.23 2.20
N ALA A 131 -17.42 9.06 0.88
CA ALA A 131 -18.03 7.92 0.20
C ALA A 131 -17.26 6.60 0.43
N LYS A 132 -15.93 6.64 0.44
CA LYS A 132 -15.09 5.43 0.35
C LYS A 132 -14.37 5.07 1.64
N PHE A 133 -14.24 5.97 2.63
CA PHE A 133 -13.44 5.70 3.82
C PHE A 133 -13.88 4.44 4.57
N VAL A 134 -15.15 4.37 4.99
CA VAL A 134 -15.68 3.24 5.76
C VAL A 134 -15.57 1.90 5.03
N PRO A 135 -16.06 1.75 3.77
CA PRO A 135 -15.96 0.47 3.07
C PRO A 135 -14.49 0.06 2.84
N THR A 136 -13.62 1.00 2.45
CA THR A 136 -12.20 0.73 2.23
C THR A 136 -11.51 0.33 3.54
N TYR A 137 -11.78 1.05 4.64
CA TYR A 137 -11.17 0.77 5.94
C TYR A 137 -11.57 -0.62 6.46
N LYS A 138 -12.85 -0.99 6.38
CA LYS A 138 -13.33 -2.32 6.78
C LYS A 138 -12.61 -3.43 6.01
N LEU A 139 -12.53 -3.30 4.69
CA LEU A 139 -11.83 -4.29 3.86
C LEU A 139 -10.33 -4.32 4.17
N SER A 140 -9.75 -3.15 4.44
CA SER A 140 -8.33 -3.02 4.77
C SER A 140 -7.98 -3.75 6.06
N CYS A 141 -8.84 -3.73 7.09
CA CYS A 141 -8.62 -4.45 8.34
C CYS A 141 -8.42 -5.95 8.10
N CYS A 142 -9.20 -6.57 7.21
CA CYS A 142 -9.15 -8.01 6.95
C CYS A 142 -7.81 -8.45 6.33
N PHE A 143 -7.16 -7.58 5.56
CA PHE A 143 -5.90 -7.88 4.88
C PHE A 143 -4.69 -7.38 5.66
N TRP A 144 -4.74 -6.13 6.12
CA TRP A 144 -3.58 -5.44 6.69
C TRP A 144 -3.27 -5.86 8.12
N ILE A 145 -4.26 -6.23 8.94
CA ILE A 145 -3.97 -6.70 10.31
C ILE A 145 -3.12 -7.97 10.27
N PRO A 146 -3.49 -9.05 9.54
CA PRO A 146 -2.64 -10.24 9.42
C PRO A 146 -1.28 -9.94 8.78
N ALA A 147 -1.24 -9.16 7.70
CA ALA A 147 0.00 -8.81 7.01
C ALA A 147 0.96 -8.03 7.94
N GLN A 148 0.44 -7.10 8.75
CA GLN A 148 1.24 -6.32 9.67
C GLN A 148 1.67 -7.12 10.90
N CYS A 149 0.87 -8.07 11.38
CA CYS A 149 1.33 -9.01 12.41
C CYS A 149 2.59 -9.76 11.92
N ILE A 150 2.56 -10.28 10.69
CA ILE A 150 3.72 -10.95 10.08
C ILE A 150 4.89 -9.98 9.93
N ASN A 151 4.64 -8.76 9.46
CA ASN A 151 5.67 -7.74 9.25
C ASN A 151 6.35 -7.33 10.58
N PHE A 152 5.59 -7.10 11.64
CA PHE A 152 6.15 -6.72 12.94
C PHE A 152 6.83 -7.88 13.66
N PHE A 153 6.36 -9.11 13.45
CA PHE A 153 6.92 -10.31 14.08
C PHE A 153 8.19 -10.83 13.38
N LEU A 154 8.17 -10.98 12.05
CA LEU A 154 9.23 -11.64 11.30
C LEU A 154 10.20 -10.67 10.61
N VAL A 155 9.77 -9.47 10.25
CA VAL A 155 10.56 -8.60 9.37
C VAL A 155 11.42 -7.63 10.20
N PRO A 156 12.73 -7.55 9.91
CA PRO A 156 13.62 -6.57 10.53
C PRO A 156 13.13 -5.13 10.30
N PRO A 157 13.29 -4.21 11.28
CA PRO A 157 12.77 -2.84 11.19
C PRO A 157 13.11 -2.08 9.90
N HIS A 158 14.31 -2.26 9.37
CA HIS A 158 14.79 -1.57 8.16
C HIS A 158 14.13 -2.08 6.87
N LEU A 159 13.47 -3.25 6.86
CA LEU A 159 12.82 -3.83 5.68
C LEU A 159 11.28 -3.74 5.74
N ARG A 160 10.70 -3.24 6.83
CA ARG A 160 9.23 -3.29 7.00
C ARG A 160 8.45 -2.49 5.97
N VAL A 161 8.98 -1.35 5.52
CA VAL A 161 8.30 -0.51 4.52
C VAL A 161 8.33 -1.17 3.14
N VAL A 162 9.45 -1.81 2.74
CA VAL A 162 9.49 -2.55 1.47
C VAL A 162 8.58 -3.77 1.50
N THR A 163 8.47 -4.48 2.64
CA THR A 163 7.47 -5.55 2.80
C THR A 163 6.05 -5.03 2.62
N VAL A 164 5.73 -3.86 3.18
CA VAL A 164 4.42 -3.22 2.99
C VAL A 164 4.20 -2.85 1.53
N GLY A 165 5.24 -2.45 0.80
CA GLY A 165 5.18 -2.28 -0.65
C GLY A 165 4.82 -3.56 -1.39
N ILE A 166 5.41 -4.71 -1.01
CA ILE A 166 5.09 -6.02 -1.58
C ILE A 166 3.64 -6.43 -1.24
N CYS A 167 3.22 -6.25 0.02
CA CYS A 167 1.84 -6.50 0.43
C CYS A 167 0.86 -5.57 -0.30
N SER A 168 1.23 -4.32 -0.57
CA SER A 168 0.42 -3.38 -1.34
C SER A 168 0.20 -3.88 -2.77
N PHE A 169 1.23 -4.47 -3.38
CA PHE A 169 1.11 -5.11 -4.69
C PHE A 169 0.05 -6.23 -4.69
N ALA A 170 0.09 -7.10 -3.68
CA ALA A 170 -0.90 -8.16 -3.52
C ALA A 170 -2.31 -7.59 -3.27
N TRP A 171 -2.42 -6.62 -2.36
CA TRP A 171 -3.67 -5.95 -1.99
C TRP A 171 -4.40 -5.36 -3.21
N VAL A 172 -3.71 -4.57 -4.03
CA VAL A 172 -4.29 -3.90 -5.20
C VAL A 172 -4.84 -4.93 -6.21
N ASN A 173 -4.12 -6.02 -6.43
CA ASN A 173 -4.57 -7.09 -7.31
C ASN A 173 -5.76 -7.89 -6.71
N ILE A 174 -5.75 -8.15 -5.40
CA ILE A 174 -6.88 -8.80 -4.70
C ILE A 174 -8.14 -7.93 -4.80
N LEU A 175 -8.03 -6.62 -4.57
CA LEU A 175 -9.16 -5.69 -4.72
C LEU A 175 -9.75 -5.72 -6.13
N CYS A 176 -8.91 -5.82 -7.15
CA CYS A 176 -9.35 -5.96 -8.53
C CYS A 176 -10.19 -7.23 -8.72
N ILE A 177 -9.75 -8.37 -8.19
CA ILE A 177 -10.46 -9.65 -8.25
C ILE A 177 -11.78 -9.57 -7.46
N MET A 178 -11.75 -9.03 -6.24
CA MET A 178 -12.95 -8.92 -5.40
C MET A 178 -14.02 -8.06 -6.04
N LYS A 179 -13.66 -6.88 -6.57
CA LYS A 179 -14.60 -6.00 -7.28
C LYS A 179 -15.31 -6.73 -8.41
N ARG A 180 -14.61 -7.64 -9.11
CA ARG A 180 -15.18 -8.43 -10.20
C ARG A 180 -16.17 -9.48 -9.70
N MET A 181 -15.81 -10.23 -8.67
CA MET A 181 -16.72 -11.22 -8.09
C MET A 181 -18.03 -10.57 -7.62
N THR A 182 -17.93 -9.36 -7.05
CA THR A 182 -19.11 -8.60 -6.63
C THR A 182 -19.97 -8.12 -7.80
N VAL A 183 -19.37 -7.69 -8.92
CA VAL A 183 -20.13 -7.29 -10.12
C VAL A 183 -20.83 -8.50 -10.73
N LYS A 184 -20.13 -9.62 -10.91
CA LYS A 184 -20.69 -10.84 -11.50
C LYS A 184 -21.86 -11.40 -10.68
N ALA A 185 -21.73 -11.45 -9.36
CA ALA A 185 -22.82 -11.90 -8.49
C ALA A 185 -24.08 -11.03 -8.63
N ARG A 186 -23.91 -9.71 -8.77
CA ARG A 186 -25.04 -8.79 -8.97
C ARG A 186 -25.72 -8.94 -10.33
N GLU A 187 -24.99 -9.35 -11.36
CA GLU A 187 -25.55 -9.65 -12.68
C GLU A 187 -26.31 -10.98 -12.69
N GLU A 188 -25.87 -11.97 -11.90
CA GLU A 188 -26.56 -13.25 -11.73
C GLU A 188 -27.85 -13.13 -10.88
N ASP A 189 -27.91 -12.14 -9.98
CA ASP A 189 -29.05 -11.86 -9.11
C ASP A 189 -30.09 -10.88 -9.71
N ALA A 190 -29.82 -10.28 -10.89
CA ALA A 190 -30.65 -9.25 -11.54
C ALA A 190 -31.43 -9.78 -12.75
#